data_AF-A0A3S0PN60-F1
#
_entry.id   AF-A0A3S0PN60-F1
#
_cell.length_a   1.000
_cell.length_b   1.000
_cell.length_c   1.000
_cell.angle_alpha   90.00
_cell.angle_beta   90.00
_cell.angle_gamma   90.00
#
_symmetry.space_group_name_H-M   'P 1'
#
loop_
_entity.id
_entity.type
_entity.pdbx_description
1 polymer ?
#
loop_
_entity_poly.entity_id
_entity_poly.type
_entity_poly.pdbx_seq_one_letter_code
_entity_poly.pdbx_strand_id
1 'polypeptide(L)' 'MHARCGAGEKAEITSKPYLLLSSNVSTPSSEDIEVTKRLVEAGQILGIEILDHLILCDDNFRSLKELGYI' A
#
# COMPACT_ATOMS: atom_id res chain seq x y z
N MET A 1 -17.24 4.74 8.07
CA MET A 1 -16.21 5.41 8.89
C MET A 1 -15.22 6.03 7.91
N HIS A 2 -14.94 7.33 8.04
CA HIS A 2 -14.01 8.01 7.13
C HIS A 2 -12.61 7.96 7.73
N ALA A 3 -11.67 7.25 7.11
CA ALA A 3 -10.27 7.44 7.42
C ALA A 3 -9.86 8.85 6.94
N ARG A 4 -9.30 9.68 7.83
CA ARG A 4 -8.68 10.96 7.46
C ARG A 4 -7.19 10.84 7.68
N CYS A 5 -6.42 10.97 6.60
CA CYS A 5 -4.99 11.22 6.66
C CYS A 5 -4.71 12.68 6.25
N GLY A 6 -3.63 13.25 6.78
CA GLY A 6 -3.10 14.51 6.26
C GLY A 6 -2.74 14.34 4.78
N ALA A 7 -3.00 15.37 3.98
CA ALA A 7 -3.03 15.36 2.51
C ALA A 7 -4.24 14.66 1.86
N GLY A 8 -5.44 15.15 2.18
CA GLY A 8 -6.42 15.55 1.16
C GLY A 8 -7.17 14.53 0.31
N GLU A 9 -6.79 13.25 0.23
CA GLU A 9 -7.47 12.28 -0.64
C GLU A 9 -8.25 11.22 0.16
N LYS A 10 -9.55 11.12 -0.09
CA LYS A 10 -10.46 10.22 0.65
C LYS A 10 -10.53 8.85 -0.04
N ALA A 11 -9.89 7.84 0.55
CA ALA A 11 -10.19 6.44 0.24
C ALA A 11 -11.41 5.99 1.05
N GLU A 12 -12.53 5.68 0.39
CA GLU A 12 -13.74 5.17 1.04
C GLU A 12 -13.67 3.63 1.09
N ILE A 13 -13.14 3.10 2.20
CA ILE A 13 -13.09 1.65 2.43
C ILE A 13 -14.40 1.22 3.10
N THR A 14 -15.36 0.74 2.29
CA THR A 14 -16.61 0.16 2.78
C THR A 14 -16.37 -1.33 3.08
N SER A 15 -16.06 -1.70 4.34
CA SER A 15 -16.32 -3.03 4.96
C SER A 15 -15.57 -3.19 6.29
N LYS A 16 -16.23 -3.04 7.45
CA LYS A 16 -15.79 -3.64 8.74
C LYS A 16 -16.82 -4.74 9.05
N PRO A 17 -16.44 -5.99 9.44
CA PRO A 17 -15.91 -6.24 10.79
C PRO A 17 -15.04 -7.52 10.99
N TYR A 18 -14.35 -8.07 9.98
CA TYR A 18 -13.75 -9.42 10.10
C TYR A 18 -12.24 -9.53 10.43
N LEU A 19 -11.51 -8.42 10.54
CA LEU A 19 -10.04 -8.45 10.68
C LEU A 19 -9.55 -7.89 12.02
N LEU A 20 -10.11 -8.39 13.12
CA LEU A 20 -9.41 -8.31 14.41
C LEU A 20 -8.36 -9.41 14.42
N LEU A 21 -7.17 -9.10 13.90
CA LEU A 21 -5.87 -9.68 14.27
C LEU A 21 -4.80 -9.14 13.31
N SER A 22 -3.67 -8.77 13.89
CA SER A 22 -2.34 -8.61 13.25
C SER A 22 -2.01 -7.20 12.76
N SER A 23 -1.27 -6.48 13.60
CA SER A 23 -0.38 -5.38 13.20
C SER A 23 -1.06 -4.21 12.50
N ASN A 24 -1.62 -3.27 13.28
CA ASN A 24 -2.11 -1.96 12.82
C ASN A 24 -0.95 -1.03 12.35
N VAL A 25 -0.03 -1.56 11.54
CA VAL A 25 1.22 -0.93 11.13
C VAL A 25 1.29 -1.00 9.62
N SER A 26 1.08 0.13 8.96
CA SER A 26 1.17 0.26 7.51
C SER A 26 2.61 0.47 7.01
N THR A 27 3.60 0.34 7.88
CA THR A 27 5.02 0.50 7.53
C THR A 27 5.49 -0.73 6.76
N PRO A 28 6.07 -0.58 5.56
CA PRO A 28 6.56 -1.72 4.78
C PRO A 28 7.67 -2.46 5.52
N SER A 29 7.63 -3.78 5.48
CA SER A 29 8.77 -4.63 5.87
C SER A 29 9.86 -4.62 4.78
N SER A 30 11.04 -5.15 5.11
CA SER A 30 12.12 -5.34 4.14
C SER A 30 11.70 -6.28 3.01
N GLU A 31 10.95 -7.33 3.35
CA GLU A 31 10.40 -8.29 2.41
C GLU A 31 9.39 -7.64 1.45
N ASP A 32 8.51 -6.75 1.95
CA ASP A 32 7.55 -6.01 1.11
C ASP A 32 8.27 -5.13 0.08
N ILE A 33 9.36 -4.46 0.49
CA ILE A 33 10.19 -3.63 -0.38
C ILE A 33 10.85 -4.48 -1.47
N GLU A 34 11.42 -5.63 -1.11
CA GLU A 34 12.09 -6.52 -2.06
C GLU A 34 11.12 -7.13 -3.07
N VAL A 35 9.94 -7.55 -2.62
CA VAL A 35 8.86 -8.01 -3.52
C VAL A 35 8.45 -6.88 -4.48
N THR A 36 8.28 -5.66 -3.97
CA THR A 36 7.89 -4.51 -4.79
C THR A 36 8.92 -4.22 -5.89
N LYS A 37 10.22 -4.23 -5.57
CA LYS A 37 11.28 -4.02 -6.56
C LYS A 37 11.24 -5.07 -7.67
N ARG A 38 11.09 -6.34 -7.31
CA ARG A 38 10.99 -7.44 -8.29
C ARG A 38 9.77 -7.30 -9.20
N LEU A 39 8.64 -6.82 -8.67
CA LEU A 39 7.44 -6.57 -9.46
C LEU A 39 7.64 -5.39 -10.44
N VAL A 40 8.31 -4.33 -10.01
CA VAL A 40 8.66 -3.20 -10.90
C VAL A 40 9.58 -3.67 -12.03
N GLU A 41 10.62 -4.43 -11.73
CA GLU A 41 11.53 -5.01 -12.73
C GLU A 41 10.79 -5.93 -13.71
N ALA A 42 9.91 -6.80 -13.20
CA ALA A 42 9.10 -7.67 -14.04
C ALA A 42 8.14 -6.87 -14.94
N GLY A 43 7.53 -5.81 -14.41
CA GLY A 43 6.68 -4.89 -15.16
C GLY A 43 7.44 -4.22 -16.32
N GLN A 44 8.68 -3.76 -16.08
CA GLN A 44 9.53 -3.20 -17.12
C GLN A 44 9.82 -4.19 -18.25
N ILE A 45 10.08 -5.46 -17.92
CA ILE A 45 10.32 -6.53 -18.92
C ILE A 45 9.06 -6.80 -19.74
N LEU A 46 7.89 -6.80 -19.11
CA LEU A 46 6.61 -7.06 -19.76
C LEU A 46 6.04 -5.85 -20.51
N GLY A 47 6.63 -4.67 -20.35
CA GLY A 47 6.07 -3.40 -20.85
C GLY A 47 4.80 -2.97 -20.11
N ILE A 48 4.63 -3.41 -18.87
CA ILE A 48 3.50 -3.08 -18.00
C ILE A 48 4.02 -2.22 -16.84
N GLU A 49 3.60 -0.97 -16.78
CA GLU A 49 3.99 -0.04 -15.71
C GLU A 49 3.25 -0.37 -14.40
N ILE A 50 4.01 -0.57 -13.32
CA ILE A 50 3.45 -0.66 -11.97
C ILE A 50 3.17 0.75 -11.47
N LEU A 51 1.90 1.09 -11.30
CA LEU A 51 1.50 2.45 -10.94
C LEU A 51 1.75 2.77 -9.47
N ASP A 52 1.46 1.82 -8.57
CA ASP A 52 1.70 1.91 -7.12
C ASP A 52 1.53 0.54 -6.45
N HIS A 53 2.15 0.37 -5.27
CA HIS A 53 1.90 -0.72 -4.34
C HIS A 53 1.38 -0.12 -3.03
N LEU A 54 0.11 -0.38 -2.71
CA LEU A 54 -0.55 0.14 -1.52
C LEU A 54 -0.57 -0.91 -0.40
N ILE A 55 0.01 -0.56 0.75
CA ILE A 55 -0.15 -1.33 1.99
C ILE A 55 -1.36 -0.75 2.74
N LEU A 56 -2.38 -1.58 2.96
CA LEU A 56 -3.63 -1.18 3.62
C LEU A 56 -3.66 -1.71 5.07
N CYS A 57 -4.06 -0.85 6.02
CA CYS A 57 -4.48 -1.27 7.36
C CYS A 57 -5.82 -0.59 7.73
N ASP A 58 -6.37 -0.95 8.90
CA ASP A 58 -7.74 -0.62 9.30
C ASP A 58 -8.13 0.84 9.10
N ASP A 59 -7.27 1.78 9.51
CA ASP A 59 -7.56 3.23 9.45
C ASP A 59 -6.47 4.03 8.70
N ASN A 60 -5.54 3.36 8.00
CA ASN A 60 -4.49 4.03 7.20
C ASN A 60 -4.02 3.18 6.02
N PHE A 61 -3.28 3.82 5.11
CA PHE A 61 -2.54 3.13 4.06
C PHE A 61 -1.18 3.80 3.87
N ARG A 62 -0.29 3.10 3.16
CA ARG A 62 0.98 3.65 2.65
C ARG A 62 1.12 3.32 1.19
N SER A 63 1.38 4.35 0.39
CA SER A 63 1.85 4.22 -0.97
C SER A 63 3.36 4.00 -0.98
N LEU A 64 3.81 2.90 -1.59
CA LEU A 64 5.24 2.65 -1.75
C LEU A 64 5.85 3.61 -2.77
N LYS A 65 5.06 4.13 -3.72
CA LYS A 65 5.48 5.20 -4.61
C LYS A 65 5.72 6.52 -3.89
N GLU A 66 4.81 6.96 -3.02
CA GLU A 66 5.00 8.18 -2.22
C GLU A 66 6.21 8.08 -1.27
N LEU A 67 6.54 6.87 -0.83
CA LEU A 67 7.72 6.57 -0.02
C LEU A 67 9.02 6.42 -0.85
N GLY A 68 8.94 6.44 -2.19
CA GLY A 68 10.09 6.39 -3.09
C GLY A 68 10.66 5.00 -3.36
N TYR A 69 9.86 3.94 -3.18
CA TYR A 69 10.24 2.56 -3.47
C TYR A 69 9.87 2.10 -4.90
N ILE A 70 9.06 2.89 -5.60
CA ILE A 70 8.64 2.75 -7.01
C ILE A 70 8.88 4.11 -7.67
#